data_AF-A0A4Y2BRK3-F1
#
_entry.id   AF-A0A4Y2BRK3-F1
#
_cell.length_a   1.000
_cell.length_b   1.000
_cell.length_c   1.000
_cell.angle_alpha   90.00
_cell.angle_beta   90.00
_cell.angle_gamma   90.00
#
_symmetry.space_group_name_H-M   'P 1'
#
loop_
_entity.id
_entity.type
_entity.pdbx_description
1 polymer ?
#
loop_
_entity_poly.entity_id
_entity_poly.type
_entity_poly.pdbx_seq_one_letter_code
_entity_poly.pdbx_strand_id
1 'polypeptide(L)'
;MPVWFAVKKSKYFTDGPKHVFQTIQTSRYLSDELLQVIDPVIQRNAFFARTDNVLLAMLVDEKEHIRDLDYRMILKARQIAPKKKTVRNFVPPKINFQASDYIDIINWNSCVVYPPPILQDLSEDDIKSLINSDTTPIREIQKFPCHTQAVERWIKLVTEASNKVCGHDARDGSIRETLKSRSVMPNFSKKSDFKCVIDIKKKTQKTQ
;
A
#
# COMPACT_ATOMS: atom_id res chain seq x y z
N MET A 1 14.10 -8.87 -2.52
CA MET A 1 13.93 -8.19 -3.83
C MET A 1 12.86 -7.11 -3.72
N PRO A 2 12.96 -5.98 -4.42
CA PRO A 2 11.91 -4.95 -4.37
C PRO A 2 10.63 -5.43 -5.07
N VAL A 3 9.51 -5.42 -4.33
CA VAL A 3 8.17 -5.79 -4.83
C VAL A 3 7.54 -4.68 -5.69
N TRP A 4 8.28 -3.59 -5.94
CA TRP A 4 7.85 -2.44 -6.74
C TRP A 4 7.26 -2.83 -8.10
N PHE A 5 7.92 -3.71 -8.85
CA PHE A 5 7.43 -4.15 -10.15
C PHE A 5 6.12 -4.94 -10.05
N ALA A 6 5.98 -5.78 -9.01
CA ALA A 6 4.75 -6.52 -8.76
C ALA A 6 3.60 -5.57 -8.38
N VAL A 7 3.86 -4.56 -7.54
CA VAL A 7 2.90 -3.51 -7.19
C VAL A 7 2.48 -2.69 -8.41
N LYS A 8 3.38 -2.44 -9.36
CA LYS A 8 3.06 -1.74 -10.61
C LYS A 8 2.21 -2.59 -11.55
N LYS A 9 2.48 -3.90 -11.63
CA LYS A 9 1.73 -4.85 -12.47
C LYS A 9 0.33 -5.12 -11.89
N SER A 10 0.27 -5.39 -10.60
CA SER A 10 -0.94 -5.73 -9.84
C SER A 10 -1.19 -4.62 -8.83
N LYS A 11 -1.71 -3.50 -9.33
CA LYS A 11 -1.81 -2.25 -8.58
C LYS A 11 -3.03 -2.17 -7.68
N TYR A 12 -3.87 -3.18 -7.61
CA TYR A 12 -5.15 -3.09 -6.93
C TYR A 12 -4.97 -3.26 -5.42
N PHE A 13 -5.81 -2.60 -4.62
CA PHE A 13 -5.72 -2.69 -3.17
C PHE A 13 -5.95 -4.13 -2.65
N THR A 14 -6.73 -4.94 -3.37
CA THR A 14 -6.93 -6.36 -3.10
C THR A 14 -5.67 -7.20 -3.29
N ASP A 15 -4.69 -6.72 -4.05
CA ASP A 15 -3.39 -7.39 -4.20
C ASP A 15 -2.43 -7.06 -3.06
N GLY A 16 -2.78 -6.10 -2.19
CA GLY A 16 -1.95 -5.63 -1.08
C GLY A 16 -1.39 -6.75 -0.21
N PRO A 17 -2.23 -7.65 0.36
CA PRO A 17 -1.76 -8.80 1.14
C PRO A 17 -0.81 -9.72 0.36
N LYS A 18 -1.07 -9.92 -0.94
CA LYS A 18 -0.23 -10.75 -1.82
C LYS A 18 1.16 -10.13 -2.02
N HIS A 19 1.25 -8.80 -2.11
CA HIS A 19 2.54 -8.09 -2.16
C HIS A 19 3.33 -8.20 -0.86
N VAL A 20 2.65 -8.13 0.29
CA VAL A 20 3.29 -8.37 1.59
C VAL A 20 3.82 -9.80 1.65
N PHE A 21 3.02 -10.77 1.23
CA PHE A 21 3.41 -12.18 1.16
C PHE A 21 4.64 -12.40 0.26
N GLN A 22 4.63 -11.82 -0.93
CA GLN A 22 5.77 -11.88 -1.85
C GLN A 22 7.04 -11.26 -1.24
N THR A 23 6.89 -10.18 -0.46
CA THR A 23 8.02 -9.58 0.25
C THR A 23 8.61 -10.58 1.25
N ILE A 24 7.77 -11.25 2.05
CA ILE A 24 8.17 -12.28 3.00
C ILE A 24 8.83 -13.47 2.28
N GLN A 25 8.21 -13.98 1.21
CA GLN A 25 8.78 -15.09 0.45
C GLN A 25 10.16 -14.76 -0.12
N THR A 26 10.33 -13.54 -0.65
CA THR A 26 11.63 -13.14 -1.19
C THR A 26 12.67 -12.84 -0.10
N SER A 27 12.26 -12.46 1.12
CA SER A 27 13.21 -12.26 2.22
C SER A 27 13.81 -13.58 2.72
N ARG A 28 13.10 -14.71 2.59
CA ARG A 28 13.59 -16.05 3.00
C ARG A 28 14.89 -16.49 2.33
N TYR A 29 15.28 -15.89 1.21
CA TYR A 29 16.54 -16.17 0.51
C TYR A 29 17.73 -15.37 1.05
N LEU A 30 17.51 -14.50 2.03
CA LEU A 30 18.55 -13.68 2.64
C LEU A 30 19.22 -14.43 3.78
N SER A 31 20.44 -14.02 4.14
CA SER A 31 21.13 -14.53 5.32
C SER A 31 20.43 -14.09 6.61
N ASP A 32 20.64 -14.83 7.70
CA ASP A 32 20.06 -14.52 9.01
C ASP A 32 20.42 -13.11 9.50
N GLU A 33 21.63 -12.64 9.22
CA GLU A 33 22.08 -11.28 9.54
C GLU A 33 21.23 -10.21 8.84
N LEU A 34 20.87 -10.44 7.57
CA LEU A 34 20.02 -9.52 6.81
C LEU A 34 18.56 -9.62 7.24
N LEU A 35 18.08 -10.82 7.58
CA LEU A 35 16.74 -11.04 8.11
C LEU A 35 16.51 -10.27 9.42
N GLN A 36 17.49 -10.23 10.31
CA GLN A 36 17.43 -9.45 11.55
C GLN A 36 17.18 -7.95 11.31
N VAL A 37 17.63 -7.42 10.17
CA VAL A 37 17.41 -6.02 9.78
C VAL A 37 16.07 -5.84 9.06
N ILE A 38 15.72 -6.77 8.17
CA ILE A 38 14.59 -6.63 7.24
C ILE A 38 13.26 -7.03 7.85
N ASP A 39 13.20 -8.09 8.65
CA ASP A 39 11.94 -8.56 9.24
C ASP A 39 11.28 -7.50 10.12
N PRO A 40 12.01 -6.75 10.98
CA PRO A 40 11.43 -5.63 11.70
C PRO A 40 10.88 -4.54 10.77
N VAL A 41 11.48 -4.32 9.60
CA VAL A 41 11.01 -3.34 8.61
C VAL A 41 9.71 -3.82 7.95
N ILE A 42 9.63 -5.10 7.55
CA ILE A 42 8.41 -5.70 7.00
C ILE A 42 7.28 -5.63 8.05
N GLN A 43 7.56 -6.05 9.28
CA GLN A 43 6.58 -6.04 10.39
C GLN A 43 6.03 -4.64 10.67
N ARG A 44 6.87 -3.60 10.62
CA ARG A 44 6.43 -2.21 10.84
C ARG A 44 5.58 -1.66 9.69
N ASN A 45 5.71 -2.21 8.49
CA ASN A 45 5.00 -1.75 7.28
C ASN A 45 3.86 -2.70 6.85
N ALA A 46 3.53 -3.69 7.69
CA ALA A 46 2.57 -4.77 7.45
C ALA A 46 1.08 -4.35 7.39
N PHE A 47 0.75 -3.09 7.12
CA PHE A 47 -0.64 -2.60 7.18
C PHE A 47 -1.57 -3.29 6.18
N PHE A 48 -1.04 -3.70 5.03
CA PHE A 48 -1.82 -4.49 4.06
C PHE A 48 -2.12 -5.92 4.52
N ALA A 49 -1.43 -6.45 5.54
CA ALA A 49 -1.75 -7.75 6.12
C ALA A 49 -2.88 -7.68 7.16
N ARG A 50 -3.48 -6.51 7.42
CA ARG A 50 -4.59 -6.38 8.38
C ARG A 50 -5.78 -7.23 7.96
N THR A 51 -6.53 -7.74 8.94
CA THR A 51 -7.65 -8.68 8.75
C THR A 51 -8.63 -8.24 7.68
N ASP A 52 -9.05 -6.97 7.67
CA ASP A 52 -9.98 -6.44 6.66
C ASP A 52 -9.40 -6.41 5.24
N ASN A 53 -8.11 -6.12 5.08
CA ASN A 53 -7.44 -6.15 3.78
C ASN A 53 -7.25 -7.58 3.27
N VAL A 54 -6.94 -8.54 4.17
CA VAL A 54 -6.81 -9.95 3.81
C VAL A 54 -8.16 -10.52 3.37
N LEU A 55 -9.25 -10.22 4.09
CA LEU A 55 -10.61 -10.60 3.69
C LEU A 55 -10.95 -10.06 2.29
N LEU A 56 -10.64 -8.79 2.01
CA LEU A 56 -10.88 -8.22 0.68
C LEU A 56 -10.07 -8.89 -0.44
N ALA A 57 -8.88 -9.39 -0.14
CA ALA A 57 -8.09 -10.17 -1.09
C ALA A 57 -8.69 -11.57 -1.31
N MET A 58 -9.20 -12.19 -0.24
CA MET A 58 -9.85 -13.51 -0.30
C MET A 58 -11.18 -13.47 -1.04
N LEU A 59 -11.96 -12.40 -0.87
CA LEU A 59 -13.25 -12.17 -1.56
C LEU A 59 -13.11 -12.27 -3.08
N VAL A 60 -11.97 -11.81 -3.61
CA VAL A 60 -11.70 -11.73 -5.06
C VAL A 60 -10.69 -12.78 -5.52
N ASP A 61 -10.40 -13.76 -4.67
CA ASP A 61 -9.46 -14.83 -5.01
C ASP A 61 -10.02 -15.72 -6.12
N GLU A 62 -9.15 -16.29 -6.93
CA GLU A 62 -9.54 -17.18 -8.03
C GLU A 62 -10.07 -18.52 -7.49
N LYS A 63 -9.57 -18.97 -6.33
CA LYS A 63 -9.97 -20.25 -5.74
C LYS A 63 -11.29 -20.11 -4.97
N GLU A 64 -12.30 -20.86 -5.40
CA GLU A 64 -13.65 -20.85 -4.81
C GLU A 64 -13.65 -21.13 -3.30
N HIS A 65 -12.90 -22.15 -2.85
CA HIS A 65 -12.83 -22.49 -1.42
C HIS A 65 -12.24 -21.36 -0.54
N ILE A 66 -11.41 -20.48 -1.10
CA ILE A 66 -10.90 -19.28 -0.39
C ILE A 66 -12.02 -18.25 -0.26
N ARG A 67 -12.79 -18.01 -1.33
CA ARG A 67 -13.95 -17.09 -1.29
C ARG A 67 -15.03 -17.58 -0.31
N ASP A 68 -15.30 -18.89 -0.27
CA ASP A 68 -16.23 -19.48 0.69
C ASP A 68 -15.75 -19.39 2.15
N LEU A 69 -14.44 -19.46 2.38
CA LEU A 69 -13.85 -19.21 3.68
C LEU A 69 -14.04 -17.74 4.08
N ASP A 70 -13.76 -16.81 3.16
CA ASP A 70 -13.95 -15.37 3.37
C ASP A 70 -15.39 -15.02 3.74
N TYR A 71 -16.37 -15.53 3.00
CA TYR A 71 -17.80 -15.36 3.27
C TYR A 71 -18.13 -15.64 4.74
N ARG A 72 -17.75 -16.83 5.21
CA ARG A 72 -18.02 -17.28 6.58
C ARG A 72 -17.33 -16.40 7.61
N MET A 73 -16.12 -15.94 7.31
CA MET A 73 -15.36 -15.06 8.20
C MET A 73 -15.98 -13.67 8.30
N ILE A 74 -16.44 -13.10 7.18
CA ILE A 74 -17.14 -11.81 7.16
C ILE A 74 -18.44 -11.88 7.96
N LEU A 75 -19.26 -12.92 7.77
CA LEU A 75 -20.49 -13.10 8.53
C LEU A 75 -20.23 -13.18 10.03
N LYS A 76 -19.25 -14.00 10.43
CA LYS A 76 -18.84 -14.11 11.83
C LYS A 76 -18.33 -12.78 12.39
N ALA A 77 -17.54 -12.04 11.62
CA ALA A 77 -17.02 -10.73 12.03
C ALA A 77 -18.15 -9.70 12.20
N ARG A 78 -19.18 -9.71 11.35
CA ARG A 78 -20.37 -8.85 11.47
C ARG A 78 -21.19 -9.15 12.72
N GLN A 79 -21.32 -10.42 13.10
CA GLN A 79 -22.05 -10.83 14.30
C GLN A 79 -21.34 -10.42 15.59
N ILE A 80 -20.00 -10.48 15.60
CA ILE A 80 -19.18 -10.10 16.76
C ILE A 80 -18.99 -8.59 16.86
N ALA A 81 -19.03 -7.87 15.73
CA ALA A 81 -18.78 -6.44 15.69
C ALA A 81 -19.76 -5.67 16.60
N PRO A 82 -19.26 -4.77 17.47
CA PRO A 82 -20.12 -3.98 18.34
C PRO A 82 -21.04 -3.08 17.53
N LYS A 83 -22.34 -3.06 17.88
CA LYS A 83 -23.36 -2.21 17.21
C LYS A 83 -23.09 -0.70 17.33
N LYS A 84 -22.24 -0.29 18.28
CA LYS A 84 -21.82 1.11 18.44
C LYS A 84 -20.60 1.39 17.56
N LYS A 85 -20.59 2.54 16.88
CA LYS A 85 -19.44 3.03 16.10
C LYS A 85 -18.25 3.24 17.04
N THR A 86 -17.34 2.26 17.05
CA THR A 86 -16.07 2.34 17.75
C THR A 86 -14.96 2.62 16.73
N VAL A 87 -13.99 3.45 17.11
CA VAL A 87 -12.83 3.73 16.26
C VAL A 87 -11.98 2.46 16.20
N ARG A 88 -11.70 1.95 14.99
CA ARG A 88 -10.84 0.79 14.80
C ARG A 88 -9.39 1.19 15.00
N ASN A 89 -8.64 0.44 15.81
CA ASN A 89 -7.21 0.67 15.97
C ASN A 89 -6.46 0.33 14.67
N PHE A 90 -5.73 1.29 14.12
CA PHE A 90 -4.95 1.14 12.90
C PHE A 90 -3.51 0.70 13.24
N VAL A 91 -3.35 -0.57 13.60
CA VAL A 91 -2.06 -1.16 14.01
C VAL A 91 -1.74 -2.33 13.08
N PRO A 92 -0.48 -2.47 12.61
CA PRO A 92 -0.10 -3.62 11.81
C PRO A 92 -0.21 -4.90 12.65
N PRO A 93 -0.78 -6.00 12.09
CA PRO A 93 -0.85 -7.27 12.80
C PRO A 93 0.53 -7.90 12.93
N LYS A 94 0.70 -8.79 13.90
CA LYS A 94 1.91 -9.62 14.00
C LYS A 94 1.95 -10.59 12.80
N ILE A 95 2.99 -10.47 11.97
CA ILE A 95 3.17 -11.27 10.76
C ILE A 95 3.83 -12.61 11.09
N ASN A 96 3.36 -13.66 10.43
CA ASN A 96 3.99 -14.96 10.34
C ASN A 96 4.95 -15.01 9.13
N PHE A 97 6.26 -14.90 9.39
CA PHE A 97 7.28 -14.97 8.35
C PHE A 97 7.42 -16.37 7.71
N GLN A 98 6.86 -17.40 8.33
CA GLN A 98 6.85 -18.78 7.83
C GLN A 98 5.55 -19.17 7.12
N ALA A 99 4.67 -18.22 6.82
CA ALA A 99 3.40 -18.47 6.13
C ALA A 99 3.58 -19.19 4.78
N SER A 100 2.72 -20.15 4.47
CA SER A 100 2.74 -20.86 3.18
C SER A 100 1.89 -20.17 2.12
N ASP A 101 0.85 -19.47 2.53
CA ASP A 101 -0.03 -18.66 1.67
C ASP A 101 -0.25 -17.26 2.29
N TYR A 102 -0.75 -16.32 1.51
CA TYR A 102 -1.00 -14.94 1.96
C TYR A 102 -2.08 -14.88 3.06
N ILE A 103 -2.97 -15.87 3.11
CA ILE A 103 -4.02 -16.03 4.12
C ILE A 103 -3.41 -16.32 5.50
N ASP A 104 -2.25 -16.99 5.53
CA ASP A 104 -1.57 -17.43 6.74
C ASP A 104 -0.55 -16.40 7.27
N ILE A 105 -0.43 -15.24 6.61
CA ILE A 105 0.45 -14.15 7.05
C ILE A 105 0.05 -13.67 8.45
N ILE A 106 -1.24 -13.74 8.79
CA ILE A 106 -1.75 -13.35 10.10
C ILE A 106 -2.29 -14.53 10.88
N ASN A 107 -2.12 -14.48 12.19
CA ASN A 107 -2.79 -15.41 13.07
C ASN A 107 -4.22 -14.91 13.35
N TRP A 108 -5.19 -15.55 12.71
CA TRP A 108 -6.62 -15.24 12.85
C TRP A 108 -7.17 -15.42 14.27
N ASN A 109 -6.53 -16.25 15.10
CA ASN A 109 -6.96 -16.47 16.49
C ASN A 109 -6.48 -15.36 17.43
N SER A 110 -5.40 -14.65 17.10
CA SER A 110 -4.85 -13.58 17.94
C SER A 110 -5.24 -12.18 17.46
N CYS A 111 -5.76 -12.04 16.23
CA CYS A 111 -6.15 -10.76 15.67
C CYS A 111 -7.66 -10.52 15.79
N VAL A 112 -8.04 -9.28 16.09
CA VAL A 112 -9.45 -8.87 15.99
C VAL A 112 -9.83 -8.78 14.51
N VAL A 113 -10.82 -9.58 14.11
CA VAL A 113 -11.33 -9.59 12.74
C VAL A 113 -12.41 -8.53 12.63
N TYR A 114 -12.19 -7.55 11.75
CA TYR A 114 -13.17 -6.52 11.46
C TYR A 114 -13.81 -6.78 10.10
N PRO A 115 -15.14 -6.61 9.96
CA PRO A 115 -15.76 -6.68 8.64
C PRO A 115 -15.22 -5.52 7.78
N PRO A 116 -14.84 -5.78 6.51
CA PRO A 116 -14.32 -4.74 5.63
C PRO A 116 -15.30 -3.54 5.52
N PRO A 117 -14.84 -2.29 5.71
CA PRO A 117 -15.73 -1.12 5.65
C PRO A 117 -16.46 -0.98 4.32
N ILE A 118 -15.82 -1.36 3.20
CA ILE A 118 -16.42 -1.31 1.87
C ILE A 118 -17.61 -2.25 1.70
N LEU A 119 -17.68 -3.30 2.53
CA LEU A 119 -18.80 -4.23 2.53
C LEU A 119 -19.86 -3.83 3.55
N GLN A 120 -19.70 -2.77 4.35
CA GLN A 120 -20.55 -2.51 5.52
C GLN A 120 -22.04 -2.42 5.19
N ASP A 121 -22.38 -1.78 4.07
CA ASP A 121 -23.78 -1.51 3.69
C ASP A 121 -24.41 -2.63 2.84
N LEU A 122 -23.65 -3.67 2.49
CA LEU A 122 -24.14 -4.80 1.68
C LEU A 122 -24.87 -5.82 2.55
N SER A 123 -25.98 -6.38 2.06
CA SER A 123 -26.66 -7.49 2.74
C SER A 123 -25.84 -8.79 2.67
N GLU A 124 -26.20 -9.78 3.49
CA GLU A 124 -25.54 -11.09 3.43
C GLU A 124 -25.77 -11.78 2.08
N ASP A 125 -26.98 -11.64 1.51
CA ASP A 125 -27.31 -12.15 0.19
C ASP A 125 -26.53 -11.42 -0.91
N ASP A 126 -26.30 -10.10 -0.77
CA ASP A 126 -25.47 -9.34 -1.70
C ASP A 126 -24.03 -9.86 -1.69
N ILE A 127 -23.43 -10.08 -0.51
CA ILE A 127 -22.07 -10.65 -0.40
C ILE A 127 -22.02 -12.07 -0.98
N LYS A 128 -23.05 -12.89 -0.71
CA LYS A 128 -23.11 -14.25 -1.25
C LYS A 128 -23.23 -14.23 -2.77
N SER A 129 -24.03 -13.33 -3.32
CA SER A 129 -24.14 -13.12 -4.77
C SER A 129 -22.80 -12.68 -5.35
N LEU A 130 -22.08 -11.82 -4.64
CA LEU A 130 -20.79 -11.29 -5.04
C LEU A 130 -19.76 -12.43 -5.24
N ILE A 131 -19.77 -13.43 -4.36
CA ILE A 131 -18.84 -14.57 -4.41
C ILE A 131 -19.17 -15.60 -5.50
N ASN A 132 -20.46 -15.87 -5.69
CA ASN A 132 -20.96 -16.91 -6.60
C ASN A 132 -21.06 -16.46 -8.05
N SER A 133 -21.03 -15.15 -8.27
CA SER A 133 -21.27 -14.59 -9.57
C SER A 133 -19.93 -14.10 -10.13
N ASP A 134 -19.61 -14.43 -11.38
CA ASP A 134 -18.47 -13.87 -12.12
C ASP A 134 -18.61 -12.35 -12.38
N THR A 135 -19.48 -11.67 -11.63
CA THR A 135 -20.09 -10.40 -11.99
C THR A 135 -19.13 -9.23 -11.77
N THR A 136 -19.36 -8.22 -12.59
CA THR A 136 -18.71 -6.91 -12.65
C THR A 136 -18.52 -6.15 -11.32
N PRO A 137 -19.35 -6.26 -10.25
CA PRO A 137 -19.17 -5.44 -9.04
C PRO A 137 -17.89 -5.72 -8.24
N ILE A 138 -17.44 -6.98 -8.11
CA ILE A 138 -16.10 -7.29 -7.56
C ILE A 138 -15.02 -6.60 -8.40
N ARG A 139 -15.15 -6.69 -9.73
CA ARG A 139 -14.19 -6.09 -10.65
C ARG A 139 -14.19 -4.57 -10.58
N GLU A 140 -15.31 -3.95 -10.21
CA GLU A 140 -15.41 -2.51 -9.99
C GLU A 140 -14.81 -2.09 -8.65
N ILE A 141 -15.08 -2.85 -7.57
CA ILE A 141 -14.38 -2.68 -6.29
C ILE A 141 -12.87 -2.81 -6.51
N GLN A 142 -12.41 -3.80 -7.27
CA GLN A 142 -11.00 -4.02 -7.60
C GLN A 142 -10.31 -2.83 -8.29
N LYS A 143 -11.01 -1.82 -8.85
CA LYS A 143 -10.35 -0.74 -9.60
C LYS A 143 -9.53 0.23 -8.75
N PHE A 144 -9.67 0.23 -7.43
CA PHE A 144 -8.92 1.16 -6.57
C PHE A 144 -7.45 0.76 -6.48
N PRO A 145 -6.51 1.67 -6.82
CA PRO A 145 -5.10 1.37 -6.70
C PRO A 145 -4.68 1.31 -5.22
N CYS A 146 -3.76 0.40 -4.88
CA CYS A 146 -3.16 0.27 -3.55
C CYS A 146 -2.22 1.44 -3.20
N HIS A 147 -1.84 2.25 -4.18
CA HIS A 147 -0.96 3.40 -4.02
C HIS A 147 -1.48 4.60 -4.83
N THR A 148 -1.21 5.80 -4.33
CA THR A 148 -1.55 7.04 -5.04
C THR A 148 -0.35 7.55 -5.83
N GLN A 149 -0.61 8.41 -6.83
CA GLN A 149 0.47 9.07 -7.57
C GLN A 149 1.40 9.89 -6.64
N ALA A 150 0.86 10.43 -5.54
CA ALA A 150 1.66 11.11 -4.54
C ALA A 150 2.66 10.16 -3.87
N VAL A 151 2.24 8.94 -3.51
CA VAL A 151 3.13 7.91 -2.95
C VAL A 151 4.26 7.58 -3.93
N GLU A 152 3.97 7.44 -5.23
CA GLU A 152 5.00 7.18 -6.24
C GLU A 152 6.04 8.31 -6.33
N ARG A 153 5.57 9.56 -6.35
CA ARG A 153 6.44 10.74 -6.38
C ARG A 153 7.31 10.83 -5.12
N TRP A 154 6.75 10.48 -3.97
CA TRP A 154 7.46 10.43 -2.69
C TRP A 154 8.54 9.34 -2.67
N ILE A 155 8.23 8.12 -3.13
CA ILE A 155 9.21 7.03 -3.20
C ILE A 155 10.39 7.40 -4.11
N LYS A 156 10.12 8.06 -5.24
CA LYS A 156 11.17 8.58 -6.12
C LYS A 156 12.05 9.61 -5.39
N LEU A 157 11.43 10.58 -4.72
CA LEU A 157 12.15 11.63 -3.98
C LEU A 157 13.02 11.05 -2.84
N VAL A 158 12.49 10.08 -2.08
CA VAL A 158 13.21 9.39 -1.00
C VAL A 158 14.39 8.60 -1.55
N THR A 159 14.22 7.93 -2.68
CA THR A 159 15.30 7.20 -3.36
C THR A 159 16.41 8.15 -3.84
N GLU A 160 16.04 9.25 -4.50
CA GLU A 160 16.99 10.28 -4.94
C GLU A 160 17.78 10.86 -3.77
N ALA A 161 17.11 11.19 -2.66
CA ALA A 161 17.76 11.68 -1.45
C ALA A 161 18.70 10.65 -0.83
N SER A 162 18.27 9.38 -0.76
CA SER A 162 19.07 8.28 -0.18
C SER A 162 20.33 7.97 -0.99
N ASN A 163 20.29 8.16 -2.32
CA ASN A 163 21.46 8.03 -3.17
C ASN A 163 22.45 9.19 -3.01
N LYS A 164 21.97 10.37 -2.58
CA LYS A 164 22.79 11.58 -2.47
C LYS A 164 23.48 11.71 -1.11
N VAL A 165 22.81 11.31 -0.03
CA VAL A 165 23.30 11.51 1.35
C VAL A 165 22.98 10.31 2.24
N CYS A 166 23.85 10.08 3.23
CA CYS A 166 23.67 9.05 4.25
C CYS A 166 23.17 9.66 5.57
N GLY A 167 22.43 8.88 6.37
CA GLY A 167 21.85 9.32 7.65
C GLY A 167 20.39 9.80 7.53
N HIS A 168 19.64 9.69 8.64
CA HIS A 168 18.24 10.11 8.68
C HIS A 168 18.10 11.62 8.45
N ASP A 169 18.79 12.43 9.27
CA ASP A 169 18.65 13.89 9.26
C ASP A 169 19.10 14.53 7.94
N ALA A 170 20.19 14.03 7.35
CA ALA A 170 20.68 14.52 6.07
C ALA A 170 19.70 14.21 4.93
N ARG A 171 19.12 13.00 4.89
CA ARG A 171 18.10 12.63 3.89
C ARG A 171 16.85 13.47 4.03
N ASP A 172 16.38 13.64 5.26
CA ASP A 172 15.20 14.45 5.58
C ASP A 172 15.42 15.93 5.22
N GLY A 173 16.60 16.48 5.51
CA GLY A 173 17.03 17.80 5.06
C GLY A 173 17.05 17.94 3.54
N SER A 174 17.64 16.97 2.83
CA SER A 174 17.68 16.94 1.35
C SER A 174 16.27 16.90 0.73
N ILE A 175 15.37 16.11 1.30
CA ILE A 175 13.96 16.02 0.90
C ILE A 175 13.26 17.38 1.11
N ARG A 176 13.38 17.97 2.31
CA ARG A 176 12.77 19.27 2.62
C ARG A 176 13.28 20.38 1.71
N GLU A 177 14.58 20.44 1.48
CA GLU A 177 15.19 21.45 0.59
C GLU A 177 14.69 21.29 -0.85
N THR A 178 14.57 20.04 -1.33
CA THR A 178 14.03 19.75 -2.65
C THR A 178 12.56 20.17 -2.75
N LEU A 179 11.73 19.89 -1.74
CA LEU A 179 10.33 20.31 -1.71
C LEU A 179 10.20 21.84 -1.65
N LYS A 180 11.03 22.51 -0.85
CA LYS A 180 11.07 23.97 -0.77
C LYS A 180 11.47 24.59 -2.11
N SER A 181 12.53 24.07 -2.73
CA SER A 181 12.94 24.47 -4.09
C SER A 181 11.80 24.30 -5.09
N ARG A 182 11.12 23.16 -5.10
CA ARG A 182 9.96 22.90 -5.98
C ARG A 182 8.79 23.85 -5.72
N SER A 183 8.56 24.26 -4.46
CA SER A 183 7.49 25.19 -4.11
C SER A 183 7.77 26.63 -4.57
N VAL A 184 9.04 27.02 -4.67
CA VAL A 184 9.47 28.34 -5.17
C VAL A 184 9.45 28.40 -6.70
N MET A 185 9.56 27.25 -7.36
CA MET A 185 9.52 27.18 -8.83
C MET A 185 8.13 27.56 -9.37
N PRO A 186 8.04 28.51 -10.31
CA PRO A 186 6.77 28.85 -10.94
C PRO A 186 6.23 27.68 -11.76
N ASN A 187 4.90 27.59 -11.86
CA ASN A 187 4.26 26.66 -12.79
C ASN A 187 4.44 27.17 -14.23
N PHE A 188 4.89 26.29 -15.11
CA PHE A 188 5.05 26.59 -16.53
C PHE A 188 4.04 25.79 -17.35
N SER A 189 3.28 26.49 -18.19
CA SER A 189 2.29 25.86 -19.07
C SER A 189 2.96 25.25 -20.30
N LYS A 190 4.01 25.90 -20.80
CA LYS A 190 4.82 25.46 -21.93
C LYS A 190 6.29 25.42 -21.55
N LYS A 191 7.05 24.54 -22.22
CA LYS A 191 8.51 24.44 -22.03
C LYS A 191 9.21 25.76 -22.38
N SER A 192 8.66 26.55 -23.30
CA SER A 192 9.13 27.90 -23.67
C SER A 192 9.05 28.92 -22.53
N ASP A 193 8.17 28.68 -21.56
CA ASP A 193 7.96 29.60 -20.44
C ASP A 193 9.08 29.48 -19.40
N PHE A 194 9.83 28.37 -19.44
CA PHE A 194 11.01 28.15 -18.60
C PHE A 194 12.15 29.06 -19.06
N LYS A 195 12.31 30.19 -18.39
CA LYS A 195 13.43 31.11 -18.61
C LYS A 195 14.64 30.59 -17.82
N CYS A 196 15.69 30.19 -18.54
CA CYS A 196 16.94 29.82 -17.90
C CYS A 196 17.54 31.05 -17.19
N VAL A 197 18.17 30.87 -16.02
CA VAL A 197 18.78 31.97 -15.24
C VAL A 197 19.80 32.77 -16.09
N ILE A 198 20.38 32.14 -17.10
CA ILE A 198 21.29 32.75 -18.07
C ILE A 198 20.59 33.85 -18.89
N ASP A 199 19.32 33.66 -19.25
CA ASP A 199 18.54 34.61 -20.05
C ASP A 199 18.04 35.80 -19.21
N ILE A 200 17.87 35.61 -17.90
CA ILE A 200 17.53 36.69 -16.97
C ILE A 200 18.72 37.67 -16.88
N LYS A 201 19.94 37.18 -16.72
CA LYS A 201 21.15 38.02 -16.67
C LYS A 201 21.42 38.79 -17.97
N LYS A 202 21.16 38.18 -19.13
CA LYS A 202 21.32 38.85 -20.44
C LYS A 202 20.33 40.00 -20.66
N LYS A 203 19.14 39.96 -20.07
CA LYS A 203 18.19 41.07 -20.15
C LYS A 203 18.60 42.23 -19.25
N THR A 204 19.12 41.97 -18.05
CA THR A 204 19.57 43.04 -17.14
C THR A 204 20.81 43.77 -17.65
N GLN A 205 21.68 43.11 -18.43
CA GLN A 205 22.87 43.73 -19.04
C GLN A 205 22.57 44.52 -20.33
N LYS A 206 21.38 44.39 -20.94
CA LYS A 206 20.99 45.14 -22.15
C LYS A 206 20.24 46.45 -21.84
N THR A 207 20.17 46.85 -20.58
CA THR A 207 19.46 48.06 -20.11
C THR A 207 20.40 49.05 -19.40
N GLN A 208 21.69 49.00 -19.72
CA GLN A 208 22.66 50.07 -19.46
C GLN A 208 23.23 50.57 -20.78
#